data_AF-A0A355RZD9-F1
#
_entry.id   AF-A0A355RZD9-F1
#
_cell.length_a   1.000
_cell.length_b   1.000
_cell.length_c   1.000
_cell.angle_alpha   90.00
_cell.angle_beta   90.00
_cell.angle_gamma   90.00
#
_symmetry.space_group_name_H-M   'P 1'
#
loop_
_entity.id
_entity.type
_entity.pdbx_description
1 polymer ?
#
loop_
_entity_poly.entity_id
_entity_poly.type
_entity_poly.pdbx_seq_one_letter_code
_entity_poly.pdbx_strand_id
1 'polypeptide(L)'
;QVSDVTNTKKYILVVDNKVSGEITSFTSSQIEIDGVTYKYGQGMDFNKVLESYGSIEVGDYVTILLGYDGKVVDFFNTATQDNSQFAYVINYSNDMDEHRVKLLMIDGNIREFKTKINPESYKGKLVVFSKLDEDTVTFNGLSYSDTGSHIVNRDLRMLDGDYVSHNVKIFNIIDDNRDSDEDSNVELANWSELSSGEIESGKILYVNRTGTYNDINFMVTNDLFEDRYKIGIVNDVETIKANVKTGEDENGKPIYDEKTRGYNYKILVDGTEYSWSTNDSDKFYGSGSVLRVVMSNGSIDKVKEKISYEALGSKLQAADVNRLKINNDTYFLKGKPQVYFKTTEGDYILKEISDIEVNRAYKSVAVYLDKSLSNGGKVVAIVVQ
;
A
#
# COMPACT_ATOMS: atom_id res chain seq x y z
N GLN A 1 -22.08 26.29 35.52
CA GLN A 1 -23.35 25.54 35.71
C GLN A 1 -24.41 26.56 36.10
N VAL A 2 -25.58 26.57 35.46
CA VAL A 2 -26.64 27.55 35.74
C VAL A 2 -27.88 26.77 36.17
N SER A 3 -28.49 27.11 37.30
CA SER A 3 -29.75 26.49 37.72
C SER A 3 -30.91 27.47 37.54
N ASP A 4 -32.12 26.94 37.45
CA ASP A 4 -33.30 27.77 37.75
C ASP A 4 -33.19 28.35 39.17
N VAL A 5 -34.01 29.37 39.45
CA VAL A 5 -34.03 30.09 40.73
C VAL A 5 -34.36 29.15 41.90
N THR A 6 -34.98 28.01 41.61
CA THR A 6 -35.36 26.97 42.58
C THR A 6 -34.32 25.86 42.73
N ASN A 7 -33.22 25.89 41.98
CA ASN A 7 -32.16 24.88 41.97
C ASN A 7 -32.64 23.44 41.66
N THR A 8 -33.79 23.33 41.01
CA THR A 8 -34.48 22.09 40.66
C THR A 8 -34.17 21.63 39.24
N LYS A 9 -33.89 22.56 38.34
CA LYS A 9 -33.47 22.27 36.97
C LYS A 9 -32.07 22.83 36.75
N LYS A 10 -31.12 21.92 36.51
CA LYS A 10 -29.74 22.26 36.19
C LYS A 10 -29.64 22.40 34.66
N TYR A 11 -29.21 23.56 34.21
CA TYR A 11 -28.96 23.86 32.80
C TYR A 11 -27.45 23.93 32.58
N ILE A 12 -26.99 23.32 31.49
CA ILE A 12 -25.64 23.55 30.98
C ILE A 12 -25.73 24.79 30.11
N LEU A 13 -25.04 25.86 30.51
CA LEU A 13 -24.77 26.98 29.62
C LEU A 13 -23.80 26.47 28.56
N VAL A 14 -24.33 26.14 27.39
CA VAL A 14 -23.53 25.87 26.20
C VAL A 14 -23.25 27.23 25.58
N VAL A 15 -22.05 27.76 25.82
CA VAL A 15 -21.49 28.77 24.94
C VAL A 15 -21.19 28.01 23.65
N ASP A 16 -21.63 28.48 22.48
CA ASP A 16 -21.36 27.83 21.18
C ASP A 16 -19.86 27.88 20.87
N ASN A 17 -19.10 27.05 21.58
CA ASN A 17 -17.67 26.96 21.55
C ASN A 17 -17.35 25.52 21.17
N LYS A 18 -17.25 25.31 19.86
CA LYS A 18 -16.99 24.03 19.25
C LYS A 18 -15.62 24.05 18.61
N VAL A 19 -14.95 22.91 18.67
CA VAL A 19 -13.68 22.70 17.97
C VAL A 19 -13.88 21.47 17.10
N SER A 20 -13.52 21.59 15.83
CA SER A 20 -13.56 20.49 14.87
C SER A 20 -12.15 20.22 14.40
N GLY A 21 -11.78 18.95 14.28
CA GLY A 21 -10.45 18.54 13.87
C GLY A 21 -10.25 17.04 14.00
N GLU A 22 -9.05 16.59 13.66
CA GLU A 22 -8.63 15.20 13.73
C GLU A 22 -8.19 14.84 15.16
N ILE A 23 -8.61 13.68 15.64
CA ILE A 23 -8.15 13.14 16.91
C ILE A 23 -6.71 12.69 16.73
N THR A 24 -5.79 13.39 17.37
CA THR A 24 -4.36 13.09 17.33
C THR A 24 -3.93 12.21 18.51
N SER A 25 -4.67 12.27 19.62
CA SER A 25 -4.55 11.35 20.75
C SER A 25 -5.80 11.41 21.63
N PHE A 26 -6.05 10.38 22.44
CA PHE A 26 -7.06 10.46 23.51
C PHE A 26 -6.73 9.50 24.66
N THR A 27 -7.27 9.80 25.83
CA THR A 27 -7.13 8.99 27.05
C THR A 27 -8.48 8.92 27.76
N SER A 28 -8.53 8.40 29.00
CA SER A 28 -9.74 8.48 29.83
C SER A 28 -10.05 9.87 30.39
N SER A 29 -9.15 10.85 30.24
CA SER A 29 -9.27 12.16 30.90
C SER A 29 -9.19 13.37 29.96
N GLN A 30 -8.71 13.17 28.73
CA GLN A 30 -8.52 14.22 27.74
C GLN A 30 -8.51 13.65 26.32
N ILE A 31 -8.74 14.53 25.36
CA ILE A 31 -8.64 14.31 23.92
C ILE A 31 -7.77 15.39 23.29
N GLU A 32 -7.06 15.06 22.23
CA GLU A 32 -6.22 15.98 21.48
C GLU A 32 -6.79 16.12 20.06
N ILE A 33 -7.15 17.36 19.69
CA ILE A 33 -7.69 17.70 18.38
C ILE A 33 -6.68 18.58 17.66
N ASP A 34 -6.19 18.13 16.51
CA ASP A 34 -5.16 18.81 15.71
C ASP A 34 -3.93 19.27 16.55
N GLY A 35 -3.48 18.44 17.50
CA GLY A 35 -2.36 18.76 18.39
C GLY A 35 -2.70 19.58 19.64
N VAL A 36 -3.98 19.97 19.83
CA VAL A 36 -4.42 20.77 20.97
C VAL A 36 -5.19 19.90 21.97
N THR A 37 -4.71 19.86 23.22
CA THR A 37 -5.31 19.04 24.28
C THR A 37 -6.52 19.71 24.94
N TYR A 38 -7.63 18.99 25.03
CA TYR A 38 -8.86 19.36 25.73
C TYR A 38 -9.20 18.34 26.81
N LYS A 39 -9.48 18.80 28.03
CA LYS A 39 -9.88 17.92 29.14
C LYS A 39 -11.37 17.61 29.07
N TYR A 40 -11.75 16.41 29.48
CA TYR A 40 -13.17 16.05 29.60
C TYR A 40 -13.82 16.72 30.81
N GLY A 41 -15.06 17.18 30.63
CA GLY A 41 -15.90 17.68 31.70
C GLY A 41 -16.39 16.53 32.58
N GLN A 42 -16.60 16.79 33.88
CA GLN A 42 -17.05 15.77 34.84
C GLN A 42 -18.42 15.14 34.51
N GLY A 43 -19.22 15.79 33.67
CA GLY A 43 -20.53 15.30 33.25
C GLY A 43 -20.55 14.66 31.87
N MET A 44 -19.39 14.38 31.27
CA MET A 44 -19.32 13.75 29.96
C MET A 44 -19.82 12.31 30.06
N ASP A 45 -20.82 11.98 29.25
CA ASP A 45 -21.39 10.64 29.16
C ASP A 45 -20.63 9.84 28.10
N PHE A 46 -19.63 9.06 28.54
CA PHE A 46 -18.82 8.20 27.67
C PHE A 46 -19.61 7.04 27.03
N ASN A 47 -20.77 6.68 27.57
CA ASN A 47 -21.54 5.56 27.00
C ASN A 47 -22.21 5.99 25.69
N LYS A 48 -22.73 7.23 25.64
CA LYS A 48 -23.26 7.83 24.41
C LYS A 48 -22.22 7.83 23.27
N VAL A 49 -20.95 7.94 23.62
CA VAL A 49 -19.80 7.99 22.73
C VAL A 49 -19.50 6.64 22.09
N LEU A 50 -19.36 5.65 22.96
CA LEU A 50 -18.92 4.32 22.59
C LEU A 50 -20.04 3.53 21.91
N GLU A 51 -21.30 3.80 22.26
CA GLU A 51 -22.46 3.07 21.72
C GLU A 51 -23.04 3.70 20.44
N SER A 52 -22.94 5.02 20.23
CA SER A 52 -23.65 5.69 19.13
C SER A 52 -22.81 5.93 17.87
N TYR A 53 -21.48 5.96 17.98
CA TYR A 53 -20.61 6.46 16.89
C TYR A 53 -19.61 5.43 16.34
N GLY A 54 -19.69 4.18 16.78
CA GLY A 54 -18.54 3.27 16.67
C GLY A 54 -17.42 3.74 17.60
N SER A 55 -16.48 2.87 17.95
CA SER A 55 -15.32 3.29 18.75
C SER A 55 -14.60 4.43 18.05
N ILE A 56 -14.54 5.59 18.71
CA ILE A 56 -13.73 6.72 18.24
C ILE A 56 -12.25 6.32 18.31
N GLU A 57 -11.53 6.58 17.23
CA GLU A 57 -10.12 6.22 17.08
C GLU A 57 -9.25 7.45 16.80
N VAL A 58 -7.94 7.31 17.02
CA VAL A 58 -6.96 8.30 16.55
C VAL A 58 -7.03 8.34 15.03
N GLY A 59 -7.11 9.53 14.45
CA GLY A 59 -7.34 9.78 13.03
C GLY A 59 -8.79 10.16 12.68
N ASP A 60 -9.75 9.95 13.59
CA ASP A 60 -11.14 10.34 13.33
C ASP A 60 -11.32 11.85 13.39
N TYR A 61 -12.13 12.40 12.48
CA TYR A 61 -12.52 13.81 12.53
C TYR A 61 -13.81 13.99 13.32
N VAL A 62 -13.71 14.76 14.40
CA VAL A 62 -14.84 14.99 15.32
C VAL A 62 -15.08 16.47 15.52
N THR A 63 -16.28 16.81 15.94
CA THR A 63 -16.58 18.13 16.52
C THR A 63 -16.82 17.97 18.00
N ILE A 64 -15.92 18.50 18.83
CA ILE A 64 -16.08 18.57 20.29
C ILE A 64 -16.87 19.82 20.68
N LEU A 65 -17.80 19.68 21.62
CA LEU A 65 -18.46 20.80 22.28
C LEU A 65 -17.73 21.11 23.57
N LEU A 66 -17.37 22.38 23.76
CA LEU A 66 -16.74 22.87 24.97
C LEU A 66 -17.77 23.53 25.89
N GLY A 67 -17.72 23.16 27.17
CA GLY A 67 -18.40 23.89 28.23
C GLY A 67 -17.78 25.26 28.46
N TYR A 68 -18.44 26.06 29.30
CA TYR A 68 -17.95 27.39 29.71
C TYR A 68 -16.54 27.39 30.35
N ASP A 69 -16.08 26.25 30.86
CA ASP A 69 -14.75 26.07 31.46
C ASP A 69 -13.70 25.56 30.45
N GLY A 70 -14.04 25.52 29.16
CA GLY A 70 -13.17 25.05 28.08
C GLY A 70 -12.97 23.53 28.05
N LYS A 71 -13.74 22.77 28.84
CA LYS A 71 -13.69 21.31 28.85
C LYS A 71 -14.72 20.71 27.93
N VAL A 72 -14.43 19.53 27.39
CA VAL A 72 -15.32 18.80 26.49
C VAL A 72 -16.53 18.31 27.25
N VAL A 73 -17.73 18.66 26.79
CA VAL A 73 -19.00 18.24 27.40
C VAL A 73 -19.77 17.23 26.55
N ASP A 74 -19.50 17.21 25.24
CA ASP A 74 -20.08 16.31 24.25
C ASP A 74 -19.17 16.32 23.02
N PHE A 75 -19.35 15.38 22.10
CA PHE A 75 -18.84 15.51 20.75
C PHE A 75 -19.83 14.86 19.79
N PHE A 76 -19.70 15.19 18.52
CA PHE A 76 -20.44 14.55 17.45
C PHE A 76 -19.45 14.12 16.39
N ASN A 77 -19.56 12.87 15.96
CA ASN A 77 -18.97 12.46 14.71
C ASN A 77 -19.84 13.08 13.59
N THR A 78 -19.34 14.13 12.94
CA THR A 78 -20.04 14.77 11.82
C THR A 78 -19.85 14.01 10.51
N ALA A 79 -18.98 13.01 10.50
CA ALA A 79 -18.69 12.16 9.36
C ALA A 79 -19.46 10.84 9.46
N THR A 80 -20.77 10.87 9.75
CA THR A 80 -21.63 9.67 9.72
C THR A 80 -21.89 9.22 8.28
N GLN A 81 -20.82 8.85 7.57
CA GLN A 81 -20.87 8.17 6.30
C GLN A 81 -20.58 6.70 6.61
N ASP A 82 -21.62 6.01 7.10
CA ASP A 82 -21.53 4.62 7.57
C ASP A 82 -20.86 3.71 6.53
N ASN A 83 -19.72 3.12 6.92
CA ASN A 83 -18.96 2.15 6.14
C ASN A 83 -18.80 0.82 6.91
N SER A 84 -19.51 0.63 8.02
CA SER A 84 -19.41 -0.53 8.92
C SER A 84 -19.77 -1.88 8.28
N GLN A 85 -20.53 -1.83 7.19
CA GLN A 85 -20.94 -2.98 6.38
C GLN A 85 -19.87 -3.50 5.43
N PHE A 86 -18.77 -2.76 5.22
CA PHE A 86 -17.68 -3.20 4.35
C PHE A 86 -16.66 -4.04 5.14
N ALA A 87 -16.17 -5.11 4.50
CA ALA A 87 -15.05 -5.89 5.00
C ALA A 87 -14.28 -6.50 3.84
N TYR A 88 -13.03 -6.89 4.09
CA TYR A 88 -12.22 -7.60 3.11
C TYR A 88 -12.00 -9.03 3.53
N VAL A 89 -12.23 -9.99 2.63
CA VAL A 89 -12.03 -11.41 2.91
C VAL A 89 -10.54 -11.73 2.76
N ILE A 90 -9.86 -11.87 3.89
CA ILE A 90 -8.43 -12.17 3.95
C ILE A 90 -8.19 -13.67 3.68
N ASN A 91 -9.03 -14.51 4.26
CA ASN A 91 -8.91 -15.97 4.15
C ASN A 91 -10.22 -16.67 4.51
N TYR A 92 -10.25 -17.98 4.33
CA TYR A 92 -11.39 -18.80 4.72
C TYR A 92 -10.95 -20.19 5.16
N SER A 93 -11.85 -20.92 5.80
CA SER A 93 -11.70 -22.35 6.03
C SER A 93 -13.04 -23.06 5.83
N ASN A 94 -12.97 -24.21 5.18
CA ASN A 94 -14.11 -25.08 4.92
C ASN A 94 -13.85 -26.42 5.60
N ASP A 95 -14.61 -26.73 6.65
CA ASP A 95 -14.75 -28.08 7.19
C ASP A 95 -16.07 -28.68 6.69
N MET A 96 -16.23 -30.00 6.73
CA MET A 96 -17.32 -30.75 6.06
C MET A 96 -18.71 -30.16 6.29
N ASP A 97 -18.97 -29.58 7.47
CA ASP A 97 -20.27 -29.00 7.86
C ASP A 97 -20.18 -27.51 8.28
N GLU A 98 -19.00 -26.88 8.24
CA GLU A 98 -18.81 -25.52 8.75
C GLU A 98 -17.94 -24.68 7.81
N HIS A 99 -18.51 -23.57 7.32
CA HIS A 99 -17.78 -22.55 6.57
C HIS A 99 -17.42 -21.40 7.51
N ARG A 100 -16.15 -21.01 7.48
CA ARG A 100 -15.61 -19.87 8.24
C ARG A 100 -14.93 -18.89 7.32
N VAL A 101 -15.08 -17.62 7.62
CA VAL A 101 -14.50 -16.52 6.86
C VAL A 101 -13.70 -15.61 7.79
N LYS A 102 -12.49 -15.25 7.38
CA LYS A 102 -11.61 -14.32 8.08
C LYS A 102 -11.67 -12.97 7.38
N LEU A 103 -12.15 -11.96 8.09
CA LEU A 103 -12.45 -10.63 7.57
C LEU A 103 -11.52 -9.58 8.18
N LEU A 104 -10.93 -8.73 7.36
CA LEU A 104 -10.40 -7.43 7.80
C LEU A 104 -11.56 -6.45 7.86
N MET A 105 -11.80 -5.94 9.06
CA MET A 105 -12.87 -5.00 9.35
C MET A 105 -12.38 -3.55 9.18
N ILE A 106 -13.30 -2.58 9.08
CA ILE A 106 -12.97 -1.15 8.90
C ILE A 106 -12.23 -0.48 10.09
N ASP A 107 -12.19 -1.15 11.24
CA ASP A 107 -11.44 -0.75 12.44
C ASP A 107 -10.01 -1.34 12.43
N GLY A 108 -9.62 -2.00 11.35
CA GLY A 108 -8.31 -2.65 11.19
C GLY A 108 -8.19 -3.99 11.91
N ASN A 109 -9.21 -4.43 12.65
CA ASN A 109 -9.17 -5.70 13.34
C ASN A 109 -9.54 -6.84 12.39
N ILE A 110 -8.83 -7.95 12.53
CA ILE A 110 -9.14 -9.19 11.83
C ILE A 110 -10.06 -10.03 12.71
N ARG A 111 -11.19 -10.45 12.16
CA ARG A 111 -12.19 -11.25 12.88
C ARG A 111 -12.61 -12.46 12.04
N GLU A 112 -12.90 -13.56 12.72
CA GLU A 112 -13.38 -14.78 12.08
C GLU A 112 -14.85 -15.00 12.42
N PHE A 113 -15.64 -15.38 11.42
CA PHE A 113 -17.07 -15.62 11.55
C PHE A 113 -17.47 -16.92 10.86
N LYS A 114 -18.54 -17.54 11.34
CA LYS A 114 -19.26 -18.59 10.62
C LYS A 114 -20.03 -18.00 9.45
N THR A 115 -20.22 -18.76 8.38
CA THR A 115 -21.08 -18.35 7.28
C THR A 115 -21.86 -19.52 6.70
N LYS A 116 -22.99 -19.22 6.05
CA LYS A 116 -23.86 -20.21 5.40
C LYS A 116 -23.57 -20.40 3.91
N ILE A 117 -22.70 -19.57 3.34
CA ILE A 117 -22.30 -19.61 1.94
C ILE A 117 -20.84 -20.03 1.83
N ASN A 118 -20.45 -20.69 0.73
CA ASN A 118 -19.04 -21.03 0.53
C ASN A 118 -18.20 -19.74 0.32
N PRO A 119 -17.25 -19.42 1.22
CA PRO A 119 -16.44 -18.20 1.17
C PRO A 119 -15.31 -18.23 0.13
N GLU A 120 -14.98 -19.41 -0.44
CA GLU A 120 -13.80 -19.63 -1.28
C GLU A 120 -13.66 -18.61 -2.42
N SER A 121 -14.74 -18.38 -3.18
CA SER A 121 -14.73 -17.44 -4.31
C SER A 121 -14.59 -15.97 -3.91
N TYR A 122 -14.61 -15.67 -2.60
CA TYR A 122 -14.53 -14.33 -2.05
C TYR A 122 -13.16 -13.99 -1.48
N LYS A 123 -12.23 -14.96 -1.33
CA LYS A 123 -10.86 -14.65 -0.90
C LYS A 123 -10.23 -13.58 -1.78
N GLY A 124 -9.61 -12.59 -1.16
CA GLY A 124 -8.99 -11.46 -1.85
C GLY A 124 -10.00 -10.45 -2.42
N LYS A 125 -11.24 -10.42 -1.90
CA LYS A 125 -12.29 -9.49 -2.35
C LYS A 125 -12.87 -8.68 -1.22
N LEU A 126 -13.25 -7.46 -1.58
CA LEU A 126 -14.16 -6.65 -0.79
C LEU A 126 -15.56 -7.26 -0.82
N VAL A 127 -16.19 -7.28 0.35
CA VAL A 127 -17.57 -7.72 0.52
C VAL A 127 -18.37 -6.68 1.30
N VAL A 128 -19.68 -6.67 1.05
CA VAL A 128 -20.67 -6.07 1.95
C VAL A 128 -21.22 -7.20 2.80
N PHE A 129 -21.00 -7.15 4.11
CA PHE A 129 -21.42 -8.21 5.04
C PHE A 129 -22.55 -7.75 5.95
N SER A 130 -23.29 -8.72 6.47
CA SER A 130 -24.32 -8.50 7.49
C SER A 130 -24.25 -9.62 8.52
N LYS A 131 -24.37 -9.26 9.79
CA LYS A 131 -24.47 -10.22 10.89
C LYS A 131 -25.87 -10.84 10.90
N LEU A 132 -25.91 -12.17 10.97
CA LEU A 132 -27.14 -12.92 11.21
C LEU A 132 -27.34 -13.16 12.71
N ASP A 133 -26.24 -13.32 13.44
CA ASP A 133 -26.14 -13.40 14.89
C ASP A 133 -24.74 -12.92 15.34
N GLU A 134 -24.33 -13.18 16.59
CA GLU A 134 -23.05 -12.71 17.13
C GLU A 134 -21.83 -13.28 16.38
N ASP A 135 -21.91 -14.53 15.92
CA ASP A 135 -20.80 -15.29 15.34
C ASP A 135 -20.98 -15.61 13.85
N THR A 136 -22.18 -15.40 13.29
CA THR A 136 -22.53 -15.77 11.92
C THR A 136 -22.76 -14.56 11.04
N VAL A 137 -22.14 -14.57 9.87
CA VAL A 137 -22.29 -13.53 8.84
C VAL A 137 -22.76 -14.11 7.50
N THR A 138 -23.44 -13.27 6.74
CA THR A 138 -23.62 -13.44 5.29
C THR A 138 -22.99 -12.25 4.58
N PHE A 139 -22.61 -12.41 3.33
CA PHE A 139 -21.96 -11.33 2.59
C PHE A 139 -22.14 -11.49 1.09
N ASN A 140 -21.98 -10.37 0.38
CA ASN A 140 -21.98 -10.33 -1.07
C ASN A 140 -20.69 -9.67 -1.55
N GLY A 141 -20.07 -10.27 -2.57
CA GLY A 141 -18.88 -9.72 -3.20
C GLY A 141 -19.20 -8.48 -4.01
N LEU A 142 -18.27 -7.53 -3.99
CA LEU A 142 -18.31 -6.36 -4.86
C LEU A 142 -17.46 -6.59 -6.11
N SER A 143 -17.97 -6.09 -7.23
CA SER A 143 -17.21 -6.06 -8.48
C SER A 143 -16.40 -4.78 -8.56
N TYR A 144 -15.13 -4.90 -8.89
CA TYR A 144 -14.28 -3.77 -9.23
C TYR A 144 -14.52 -3.39 -10.68
N SER A 145 -14.77 -2.12 -10.94
CA SER A 145 -15.04 -1.61 -12.29
C SER A 145 -14.19 -0.40 -12.64
N ASP A 146 -13.31 0.03 -11.73
CA ASP A 146 -12.47 1.19 -11.99
C ASP A 146 -11.19 0.79 -12.73
N THR A 147 -10.94 1.51 -13.82
CA THR A 147 -9.80 1.28 -14.72
C THR A 147 -9.16 2.59 -15.16
N GLY A 148 -9.62 3.74 -14.66
CA GLY A 148 -9.07 5.05 -15.00
C GLY A 148 -7.82 5.39 -14.20
N SER A 149 -7.05 6.35 -14.69
CA SER A 149 -6.14 7.15 -13.87
C SER A 149 -6.95 8.18 -13.08
N HIS A 150 -6.50 8.53 -11.87
CA HIS A 150 -7.22 9.45 -11.00
C HIS A 150 -6.34 10.59 -10.52
N ILE A 151 -6.92 11.78 -10.34
CA ILE A 151 -6.21 12.95 -9.82
C ILE A 151 -6.54 13.12 -8.33
N VAL A 152 -5.52 13.06 -7.50
CA VAL A 152 -5.58 13.31 -6.07
C VAL A 152 -5.13 14.73 -5.77
N ASN A 153 -5.99 15.46 -5.06
CA ASN A 153 -5.59 16.66 -4.34
C ASN A 153 -5.69 16.38 -2.85
N ARG A 154 -4.57 15.97 -2.25
CA ARG A 154 -4.53 15.57 -0.84
C ARG A 154 -4.93 16.72 0.08
N ASP A 155 -4.40 17.92 -0.20
CA ASP A 155 -4.54 19.08 0.68
C ASP A 155 -5.99 19.62 0.69
N LEU A 156 -6.71 19.49 -0.43
CA LEU A 156 -8.16 19.79 -0.49
C LEU A 156 -9.04 18.57 -0.19
N ARG A 157 -8.45 17.40 0.08
CA ARG A 157 -9.14 16.10 0.22
C ARG A 157 -10.08 15.80 -0.95
N MET A 158 -9.55 15.81 -2.17
CA MET A 158 -10.33 15.52 -3.37
C MET A 158 -9.72 14.38 -4.20
N LEU A 159 -10.60 13.58 -4.81
CA LEU A 159 -10.28 12.58 -5.83
C LEU A 159 -11.14 12.87 -7.06
N ASP A 160 -10.52 13.16 -8.21
CA ASP A 160 -11.20 13.55 -9.46
C ASP A 160 -12.19 14.72 -9.34
N GLY A 161 -11.97 15.60 -8.36
CA GLY A 161 -12.86 16.73 -8.09
C GLY A 161 -14.01 16.42 -7.12
N ASP A 162 -14.17 15.16 -6.69
CA ASP A 162 -15.09 14.79 -5.61
C ASP A 162 -14.42 14.92 -4.26
N TYR A 163 -15.15 15.42 -3.25
CA TYR A 163 -14.65 15.48 -1.89
C TYR A 163 -14.53 14.08 -1.27
N VAL A 164 -13.47 13.88 -0.51
CA VAL A 164 -13.22 12.68 0.27
C VAL A 164 -13.52 12.97 1.72
N SER A 165 -14.44 12.18 2.28
CA SER A 165 -14.88 12.31 3.66
C SER A 165 -13.69 12.19 4.60
N HIS A 166 -13.78 12.84 5.75
CA HIS A 166 -12.71 12.80 6.74
C HIS A 166 -12.51 11.40 7.32
N ASN A 167 -13.59 10.61 7.41
CA ASN A 167 -13.60 9.23 7.93
C ASN A 167 -13.46 8.16 6.82
N VAL A 168 -12.91 8.53 5.66
CA VAL A 168 -12.73 7.59 4.54
C VAL A 168 -11.94 6.37 5.00
N LYS A 169 -12.40 5.17 4.64
CA LYS A 169 -11.65 3.92 4.86
C LYS A 169 -11.08 3.46 3.53
N ILE A 170 -9.77 3.24 3.48
CA ILE A 170 -9.04 2.87 2.26
C ILE A 170 -8.42 1.50 2.48
N PHE A 171 -9.01 0.46 1.86
CA PHE A 171 -8.37 -0.85 1.83
C PHE A 171 -7.30 -0.84 0.73
N ASN A 172 -6.03 -0.89 1.14
CA ASN A 172 -4.90 -1.03 0.23
C ASN A 172 -4.52 -2.50 0.13
N ILE A 173 -4.88 -3.14 -1.00
CA ILE A 173 -4.55 -4.54 -1.26
C ILE A 173 -3.11 -4.59 -1.74
N ILE A 174 -2.20 -5.00 -0.87
CA ILE A 174 -0.80 -5.19 -1.24
C ILE A 174 -0.69 -6.49 -2.05
N ASP A 175 -1.17 -7.60 -1.50
CA ASP A 175 -1.21 -8.90 -2.18
C ASP A 175 -2.48 -9.66 -1.81
N ASP A 176 -3.22 -10.16 -2.80
CA ASP A 176 -4.50 -10.82 -2.54
C ASP A 176 -4.38 -12.32 -2.25
N ASN A 177 -3.22 -12.93 -2.54
CA ASN A 177 -2.91 -14.33 -2.21
C ASN A 177 -4.04 -15.32 -2.55
N ARG A 178 -4.77 -15.08 -3.66
CA ARG A 178 -5.99 -15.84 -3.98
C ARG A 178 -5.73 -17.33 -4.17
N ASP A 179 -4.55 -17.68 -4.68
CA ASP A 179 -4.17 -19.06 -5.05
C ASP A 179 -3.27 -19.74 -4.01
N SER A 180 -3.10 -19.15 -2.81
CA SER A 180 -2.35 -19.75 -1.71
C SER A 180 -3.25 -19.98 -0.49
N ASP A 181 -2.80 -20.75 0.50
CA ASP A 181 -3.49 -20.91 1.79
C ASP A 181 -3.19 -19.74 2.75
N GLU A 182 -2.27 -18.84 2.38
CA GLU A 182 -1.85 -17.71 3.20
C GLU A 182 -2.92 -16.61 3.22
N ASP A 183 -2.94 -15.83 4.30
CA ASP A 183 -3.78 -14.65 4.39
C ASP A 183 -3.45 -13.65 3.27
N SER A 184 -4.46 -13.00 2.67
CA SER A 184 -4.22 -11.82 1.86
C SER A 184 -3.51 -10.73 2.67
N ASN A 185 -2.53 -10.07 2.06
CA ASN A 185 -1.88 -8.90 2.61
C ASN A 185 -2.65 -7.63 2.20
N VAL A 186 -3.42 -7.08 3.13
CA VAL A 186 -4.23 -5.89 2.96
C VAL A 186 -4.11 -5.02 4.21
N GLU A 187 -4.07 -3.71 4.02
CA GLU A 187 -4.00 -2.75 5.12
C GLU A 187 -5.06 -1.64 4.98
N LEU A 188 -5.31 -0.95 6.08
CA LEU A 188 -6.07 0.30 6.06
C LEU A 188 -5.09 1.47 5.92
N ALA A 189 -5.10 2.09 4.74
CA ALA A 189 -4.30 3.27 4.47
C ALA A 189 -5.01 4.54 4.93
N ASN A 190 -4.24 5.56 5.31
CA ASN A 190 -4.76 6.86 5.66
C ASN A 190 -4.77 7.80 4.45
N TRP A 191 -5.79 8.64 4.33
CA TRP A 191 -5.83 9.65 3.26
C TRP A 191 -4.59 10.57 3.28
N SER A 192 -4.06 10.85 4.47
CA SER A 192 -2.88 11.70 4.68
C SER A 192 -1.58 11.10 4.13
N GLU A 193 -1.52 9.77 3.93
CA GLU A 193 -0.37 9.05 3.38
C GLU A 193 -0.28 9.17 1.85
N LEU A 194 -1.39 9.47 1.18
CA LEU A 194 -1.39 9.67 -0.27
C LEU A 194 -0.55 10.89 -0.66
N SER A 195 0.07 10.86 -1.83
CA SER A 195 0.65 12.05 -2.46
C SER A 195 -0.39 12.73 -3.36
N SER A 196 -0.41 14.07 -3.39
CA SER A 196 -1.10 14.80 -4.46
C SER A 196 -0.49 14.46 -5.82
N GLY A 197 -1.31 14.40 -6.87
CA GLY A 197 -0.89 14.08 -8.23
C GLY A 197 -1.78 13.04 -8.90
N GLU A 198 -1.24 12.37 -9.90
CA GLU A 198 -1.95 11.32 -10.63
C GLU A 198 -1.66 9.95 -10.02
N ILE A 199 -2.73 9.21 -9.74
CA ILE A 199 -2.71 7.77 -9.46
C ILE A 199 -2.90 7.04 -10.79
N GLU A 200 -1.98 6.11 -11.10
CA GLU A 200 -2.01 5.33 -12.33
C GLU A 200 -3.27 4.45 -12.46
N SER A 201 -3.62 4.14 -13.71
CA SER A 201 -4.72 3.24 -14.03
C SER A 201 -4.61 1.88 -13.32
N GLY A 202 -5.72 1.42 -12.74
CA GLY A 202 -5.82 0.13 -12.05
C GLY A 202 -5.29 0.12 -10.62
N LYS A 203 -4.85 1.27 -10.09
CA LYS A 203 -4.47 1.43 -8.67
C LYS A 203 -5.67 1.73 -7.76
N ILE A 204 -6.69 2.41 -8.25
CA ILE A 204 -7.99 2.49 -7.58
C ILE A 204 -8.89 1.45 -8.25
N LEU A 205 -9.53 0.61 -7.45
CA LEU A 205 -10.38 -0.49 -7.91
C LEU A 205 -11.87 -0.20 -7.70
N TYR A 206 -12.17 0.52 -6.63
CA TYR A 206 -13.53 0.81 -6.21
C TYR A 206 -13.58 2.06 -5.32
N VAL A 207 -14.66 2.82 -5.48
CA VAL A 207 -14.96 4.02 -4.70
C VAL A 207 -16.44 3.98 -4.32
N ASN A 208 -16.76 4.05 -3.03
CA ASN A 208 -18.13 4.27 -2.56
C ASN A 208 -18.33 5.75 -2.22
N ARG A 209 -19.55 6.23 -2.48
CA ARG A 209 -19.98 7.59 -2.14
C ARG A 209 -21.25 7.54 -1.31
N THR A 210 -21.43 8.48 -0.39
CA THR A 210 -22.63 8.56 0.44
C THR A 210 -22.89 9.98 0.95
N GLY A 211 -24.00 10.15 1.67
CA GLY A 211 -24.42 11.42 2.24
C GLY A 211 -24.98 12.42 1.22
N THR A 212 -25.45 13.56 1.72
CA THR A 212 -26.10 14.60 0.88
C THR A 212 -25.16 15.24 -0.13
N TYR A 213 -23.86 15.31 0.20
CA TYR A 213 -22.83 15.86 -0.69
C TYR A 213 -22.20 14.82 -1.62
N ASN A 214 -22.60 13.55 -1.48
CA ASN A 214 -22.06 12.43 -2.26
C ASN A 214 -20.53 12.30 -2.14
N ASP A 215 -20.01 12.56 -0.93
CA ASP A 215 -18.58 12.47 -0.67
C ASP A 215 -18.12 11.00 -0.69
N ILE A 216 -16.85 10.79 -1.03
CA ILE A 216 -16.20 9.49 -1.04
C ILE A 216 -15.93 9.07 0.41
N ASN A 217 -16.50 7.95 0.85
CA ASN A 217 -16.35 7.45 2.22
C ASN A 217 -15.63 6.11 2.34
N PHE A 218 -15.36 5.49 1.19
CA PHE A 218 -14.71 4.19 1.14
C PHE A 218 -13.97 4.03 -0.19
N MET A 219 -12.78 3.45 -0.14
CA MET A 219 -11.97 3.14 -1.30
C MET A 219 -11.35 1.76 -1.19
N VAL A 220 -11.18 1.10 -2.34
CA VAL A 220 -10.29 -0.06 -2.49
C VAL A 220 -9.22 0.31 -3.49
N THR A 221 -7.99 0.01 -3.14
CA THR A 221 -6.81 0.26 -3.95
C THR A 221 -5.97 -1.00 -4.11
N ASN A 222 -5.15 -1.03 -5.15
CA ASN A 222 -4.27 -2.13 -5.51
C ASN A 222 -2.82 -1.68 -5.42
N ASP A 223 -2.19 -2.00 -4.29
CA ASP A 223 -0.79 -1.72 -4.00
C ASP A 223 -0.47 -0.25 -4.24
N LEU A 224 -1.26 0.63 -3.61
CA LEU A 224 -1.28 2.08 -3.84
C LEU A 224 0.10 2.70 -3.67
N PHE A 225 0.88 2.21 -2.72
CA PHE A 225 2.21 2.70 -2.38
C PHE A 225 3.36 1.91 -3.04
N GLU A 226 3.02 0.96 -3.92
CA GLU A 226 3.96 0.10 -4.63
C GLU A 226 4.84 -0.78 -3.70
N ASP A 227 4.28 -1.29 -2.60
CA ASP A 227 4.99 -2.08 -1.60
C ASP A 227 5.49 -3.43 -2.13
N ARG A 228 4.77 -4.03 -3.11
CA ARG A 228 5.24 -5.25 -3.79
C ARG A 228 6.36 -5.00 -4.77
N TYR A 229 6.57 -3.75 -5.20
CA TYR A 229 7.57 -3.45 -6.20
C TYR A 229 8.94 -3.28 -5.55
N LYS A 230 9.87 -4.15 -5.93
CA LYS A 230 11.26 -4.07 -5.47
C LYS A 230 12.19 -3.85 -6.65
N ILE A 231 13.35 -3.29 -6.34
CA ILE A 231 14.44 -3.16 -7.29
C ILE A 231 15.41 -4.31 -7.04
N GLY A 232 15.77 -5.01 -8.11
CA GLY A 232 16.74 -6.09 -8.07
C GLY A 232 17.77 -5.97 -9.18
N ILE A 233 18.89 -6.66 -9.01
CA ILE A 233 19.90 -6.82 -10.06
C ILE A 233 20.03 -8.30 -10.44
N VAL A 234 20.10 -8.58 -11.74
CA VAL A 234 20.38 -9.94 -12.22
C VAL A 234 21.81 -10.30 -11.85
N ASN A 235 21.97 -11.27 -10.96
CA ASN A 235 23.26 -11.82 -10.59
C ASN A 235 23.73 -12.81 -11.65
N ASP A 236 22.87 -13.79 -11.97
CA ASP A 236 23.15 -14.87 -12.92
C ASP A 236 21.94 -15.19 -13.81
N VAL A 237 22.21 -15.76 -14.98
CA VAL A 237 21.20 -16.17 -15.96
C VAL A 237 21.59 -17.49 -16.63
N GLU A 238 20.69 -18.46 -16.57
CA GLU A 238 20.81 -19.75 -17.26
C GLU A 238 19.77 -19.84 -18.39
N THR A 239 20.22 -20.21 -19.59
CA THR A 239 19.34 -20.40 -20.75
C THR A 239 18.63 -21.75 -20.69
N ILE A 240 17.30 -21.73 -20.72
CA ILE A 240 16.48 -22.94 -20.87
C ILE A 240 16.40 -23.28 -22.35
N LYS A 241 16.88 -24.47 -22.71
CA LYS A 241 16.89 -24.94 -24.09
C LYS A 241 15.91 -26.09 -24.31
N ALA A 242 15.35 -26.18 -25.51
CA ALA A 242 14.48 -27.27 -25.92
C ALA A 242 14.85 -27.75 -27.34
N ASN A 243 14.77 -29.05 -27.55
CA ASN A 243 14.94 -29.66 -28.87
C ASN A 243 13.62 -29.53 -29.64
N VAL A 244 13.62 -28.75 -30.71
CA VAL A 244 12.44 -28.55 -31.57
C VAL A 244 12.68 -29.31 -32.87
N LYS A 245 11.73 -30.18 -33.27
CA LYS A 245 11.81 -30.87 -34.55
C LYS A 245 11.73 -29.85 -35.68
N THR A 246 12.76 -29.75 -36.50
CA THR A 246 12.83 -28.80 -37.63
C THR A 246 12.69 -29.48 -38.99
N GLY A 247 12.79 -30.81 -39.03
CA GLY A 247 12.53 -31.58 -40.24
C GLY A 247 12.67 -33.08 -40.03
N GLU A 248 12.82 -33.79 -41.14
CA GLU A 248 13.22 -35.19 -41.22
C GLU A 248 14.38 -35.30 -42.21
N ASP A 249 15.33 -36.19 -41.95
CA ASP A 249 16.39 -36.49 -42.91
C ASP A 249 15.86 -37.34 -44.08
N GLU A 250 16.73 -37.64 -45.05
CA GLU A 250 16.40 -38.45 -46.23
C GLU A 250 15.89 -39.87 -45.90
N ASN A 251 16.07 -40.34 -44.66
CA ASN A 251 15.62 -41.64 -44.18
C ASN A 251 14.36 -41.53 -43.28
N GLY A 252 13.73 -40.36 -43.20
CA GLY A 252 12.55 -40.11 -42.37
C GLY A 252 12.86 -39.99 -40.87
N LYS A 253 14.14 -39.85 -40.48
CA LYS A 253 14.51 -39.66 -39.07
C LYS A 253 14.34 -38.18 -38.70
N PRO A 254 13.69 -37.84 -37.57
CA PRO A 254 13.50 -36.45 -37.18
C PRO A 254 14.82 -35.74 -36.90
N ILE A 255 14.97 -34.54 -37.46
CA ILE A 255 16.06 -33.59 -37.17
C ILE A 255 15.55 -32.61 -36.12
N TYR A 256 16.37 -32.36 -35.10
CA TYR A 256 16.06 -31.43 -34.02
C TYR A 256 17.10 -30.32 -33.99
N ASP A 257 16.63 -29.08 -33.84
CA ASP A 257 17.47 -27.94 -33.51
C ASP A 257 17.24 -27.52 -32.07
N GLU A 258 18.33 -27.14 -31.40
CA GLU A 258 18.28 -26.62 -30.05
C GLU A 258 17.83 -25.15 -30.10
N LYS A 259 16.66 -24.85 -29.52
CA LYS A 259 16.12 -23.49 -29.43
C LYS A 259 16.03 -23.05 -27.98
N THR A 260 16.33 -21.78 -27.74
CA THR A 260 16.05 -21.15 -26.45
C THR A 260 14.54 -21.09 -26.25
N ARG A 261 14.08 -21.69 -25.15
CA ARG A 261 12.68 -21.66 -24.73
C ARG A 261 12.45 -20.64 -23.63
N GLY A 262 13.49 -20.24 -22.90
CA GLY A 262 13.33 -19.38 -21.74
C GLY A 262 14.63 -19.17 -20.99
N TYR A 263 14.52 -18.61 -19.80
CA TYR A 263 15.66 -18.31 -18.94
C TYR A 263 15.30 -18.52 -17.46
N ASN A 264 16.26 -19.01 -16.68
CA ASN A 264 16.24 -18.97 -15.22
C ASN A 264 17.16 -17.84 -14.76
N TYR A 265 16.70 -17.02 -13.84
CA TYR A 265 17.41 -15.89 -13.30
C TYR A 265 17.65 -16.05 -11.81
N LYS A 266 18.82 -15.61 -11.36
CA LYS A 266 19.10 -15.30 -9.95
C LYS A 266 19.16 -13.80 -9.80
N ILE A 267 18.26 -13.23 -9.01
CA ILE A 267 18.06 -11.79 -8.86
C ILE A 267 18.30 -11.41 -7.40
N LEU A 268 19.23 -10.50 -7.16
CA LEU A 268 19.51 -9.97 -5.83
C LEU A 268 18.57 -8.80 -5.53
N VAL A 269 17.68 -8.98 -4.57
CA VAL A 269 16.69 -7.98 -4.10
C VAL A 269 16.91 -7.77 -2.60
N ASP A 270 17.14 -6.53 -2.17
CA ASP A 270 17.37 -6.18 -0.75
C ASP A 270 18.42 -7.07 -0.05
N GLY A 271 19.46 -7.48 -0.80
CA GLY A 271 20.55 -8.33 -0.29
C GLY A 271 20.25 -9.83 -0.24
N THR A 272 19.05 -10.25 -0.64
CA THR A 272 18.65 -11.67 -0.73
C THR A 272 18.54 -12.10 -2.19
N GLU A 273 19.09 -13.27 -2.52
CA GLU A 273 19.00 -13.84 -3.87
C GLU A 273 17.68 -14.61 -4.04
N TYR A 274 16.94 -14.29 -5.10
CA TYR A 274 15.70 -14.95 -5.49
C TYR A 274 15.84 -15.57 -6.87
N SER A 275 15.16 -16.70 -7.07
CA SER A 275 15.04 -17.33 -8.38
C SER A 275 13.77 -16.89 -9.09
N TRP A 276 13.86 -16.61 -10.39
CA TRP A 276 12.71 -16.36 -11.25
C TRP A 276 12.93 -16.97 -12.63
N SER A 277 11.90 -17.57 -13.23
CA SER A 277 12.00 -18.23 -14.53
C SER A 277 10.95 -17.70 -15.49
N THR A 278 11.30 -17.63 -16.77
CA THR A 278 10.36 -17.29 -17.82
C THR A 278 10.53 -18.21 -19.02
N ASN A 279 9.43 -18.60 -19.65
CA ASN A 279 9.41 -19.31 -20.93
C ASN A 279 9.29 -18.36 -22.14
N ASP A 280 9.57 -17.08 -21.92
CA ASP A 280 9.58 -16.05 -22.96
C ASP A 280 11.02 -15.87 -23.45
N SER A 281 11.32 -16.40 -24.64
CA SER A 281 12.66 -16.32 -25.23
C SER A 281 13.11 -14.90 -25.57
N ASP A 282 12.15 -13.97 -25.68
CA ASP A 282 12.42 -12.57 -26.07
C ASP A 282 12.76 -11.70 -24.86
N LYS A 283 12.48 -12.18 -23.64
CA LYS A 283 12.79 -11.49 -22.38
C LYS A 283 14.15 -11.91 -21.83
N PHE A 284 15.23 -11.55 -22.52
CA PHE A 284 16.59 -11.76 -22.04
C PHE A 284 17.08 -10.59 -21.17
N TYR A 285 17.47 -10.89 -19.93
CA TYR A 285 18.09 -9.95 -19.00
C TYR A 285 19.50 -10.42 -18.61
N GLY A 286 20.53 -9.88 -19.27
CA GLY A 286 21.92 -10.24 -18.94
C GLY A 286 22.30 -9.86 -17.50
N SER A 287 23.29 -10.56 -16.93
CA SER A 287 23.88 -10.25 -15.63
C SER A 287 24.27 -8.76 -15.52
N GLY A 288 23.91 -8.14 -14.40
CA GLY A 288 24.01 -6.69 -14.18
C GLY A 288 22.81 -5.86 -14.65
N SER A 289 21.80 -6.48 -15.26
CA SER A 289 20.55 -5.78 -15.57
C SER A 289 19.82 -5.44 -14.27
N VAL A 290 19.44 -4.17 -14.11
CA VAL A 290 18.58 -3.73 -13.02
C VAL A 290 17.12 -3.87 -13.43
N LEU A 291 16.34 -4.52 -12.59
CA LEU A 291 14.95 -4.88 -12.85
C LEU A 291 14.04 -4.28 -11.78
N ARG A 292 12.83 -3.91 -12.18
CA ARG A 292 11.70 -3.73 -11.26
C ARG A 292 10.94 -5.05 -11.21
N VAL A 293 10.89 -5.65 -10.04
CA VAL A 293 10.22 -6.94 -9.80
C VAL A 293 9.00 -6.74 -8.92
N VAL A 294 8.00 -7.61 -9.09
CA VAL A 294 6.82 -7.69 -8.22
C VAL A 294 7.01 -8.91 -7.33
N MET A 295 6.97 -8.69 -6.02
CA MET A 295 7.08 -9.75 -5.02
C MET A 295 5.69 -10.27 -4.64
N SER A 296 5.57 -11.59 -4.45
CA SER A 296 4.38 -12.24 -3.91
C SER A 296 4.78 -13.51 -3.16
N ASN A 297 4.15 -13.77 -2.00
CA ASN A 297 4.40 -14.95 -1.17
C ASN A 297 5.90 -15.23 -0.93
N GLY A 298 6.67 -14.17 -0.64
CA GLY A 298 8.12 -14.28 -0.39
C GLY A 298 8.98 -14.63 -1.62
N SER A 299 8.44 -14.55 -2.84
CA SER A 299 9.14 -14.86 -4.09
C SER A 299 8.91 -13.77 -5.14
N ILE A 300 9.61 -13.84 -6.27
CA ILE A 300 9.36 -12.97 -7.42
C ILE A 300 8.20 -13.56 -8.23
N ASP A 301 7.07 -12.87 -8.26
CA ASP A 301 5.92 -13.20 -9.12
C ASP A 301 6.28 -12.93 -10.59
N LYS A 302 6.69 -11.68 -10.87
CA LYS A 302 7.05 -11.26 -12.22
C LYS A 302 8.07 -10.13 -12.24
N VAL A 303 8.77 -10.03 -13.37
CA VAL A 303 9.54 -8.84 -13.73
C VAL A 303 8.58 -7.85 -14.42
N LYS A 304 8.36 -6.67 -13.82
CA LYS A 304 7.56 -5.59 -14.42
C LYS A 304 8.30 -4.98 -15.61
N GLU A 305 9.57 -4.62 -15.41
CA GLU A 305 10.38 -4.01 -16.45
C GLU A 305 11.89 -4.09 -16.16
N LYS A 306 12.68 -3.88 -17.22
CA LYS A 306 14.12 -3.61 -17.11
C LYS A 306 14.32 -2.10 -17.03
N ILE A 307 15.04 -1.65 -16.00
CA ILE A 307 15.35 -0.23 -15.81
C ILE A 307 16.64 0.09 -16.57
N SER A 308 16.62 1.14 -17.37
CA SER A 308 17.82 1.66 -18.03
C SER A 308 18.54 2.64 -17.11
N TYR A 309 19.88 2.69 -17.19
CA TYR A 309 20.62 3.71 -16.46
C TYR A 309 20.35 5.08 -17.08
N GLU A 310 20.19 6.09 -16.23
CA GLU A 310 20.10 7.49 -16.64
C GLU A 310 21.49 8.08 -16.86
N ALA A 311 22.46 7.67 -16.05
CA ALA A 311 23.85 8.11 -16.16
C ALA A 311 24.83 6.96 -16.04
N LEU A 312 25.92 7.07 -16.80
CA LEU A 312 27.06 6.16 -16.76
C LEU A 312 28.35 6.98 -16.70
N GLY A 313 29.14 6.80 -15.65
CA GLY A 313 30.43 7.45 -15.48
C GLY A 313 31.47 6.48 -14.93
N SER A 314 32.67 6.96 -14.65
CA SER A 314 33.76 6.17 -14.04
C SER A 314 34.06 6.56 -12.59
N LYS A 315 33.41 7.61 -12.07
CA LYS A 315 33.65 8.17 -10.73
C LYS A 315 32.38 8.80 -10.18
N LEU A 316 32.16 8.60 -8.89
CA LEU A 316 31.22 9.41 -8.11
C LEU A 316 31.93 10.69 -7.68
N GLN A 317 31.44 11.87 -8.07
CA GLN A 317 32.11 13.15 -7.79
C GLN A 317 31.75 13.73 -6.43
N ALA A 318 30.54 13.44 -5.95
CA ALA A 318 30.06 13.78 -4.61
C ALA A 318 28.84 12.91 -4.27
N ALA A 319 28.59 12.68 -2.99
CA ALA A 319 27.34 12.15 -2.49
C ALA A 319 27.08 12.63 -1.06
N ASP A 320 25.80 12.83 -0.76
CA ASP A 320 25.26 13.08 0.58
C ASP A 320 23.99 12.24 0.78
N VAL A 321 23.28 12.44 1.90
CA VAL A 321 22.08 11.67 2.25
C VAL A 321 20.88 11.89 1.32
N ASN A 322 20.90 12.94 0.49
CA ASN A 322 19.78 13.35 -0.35
C ASN A 322 20.11 13.32 -1.85
N ARG A 323 21.38 13.36 -2.24
CA ARG A 323 21.79 13.46 -3.63
C ARG A 323 23.18 12.92 -3.90
N LEU A 324 23.44 12.64 -5.17
CA LEU A 324 24.76 12.30 -5.69
C LEU A 324 25.10 13.12 -6.92
N LYS A 325 26.38 13.15 -7.28
CA LYS A 325 26.89 13.83 -8.46
C LYS A 325 27.77 12.91 -9.31
N ILE A 326 27.42 12.76 -10.58
CA ILE A 326 28.17 12.00 -11.58
C ILE A 326 28.15 12.76 -12.90
N ASN A 327 29.26 12.76 -13.65
CA ASN A 327 29.38 13.49 -14.94
C ASN A 327 28.98 14.98 -14.89
N ASN A 328 29.15 15.62 -13.74
CA ASN A 328 28.74 16.98 -13.38
C ASN A 328 27.23 17.20 -13.16
N ASP A 329 26.41 16.18 -13.33
CA ASP A 329 24.98 16.24 -13.09
C ASP A 329 24.63 15.75 -11.68
N THR A 330 23.61 16.38 -11.09
CA THR A 330 23.15 16.08 -9.72
C THR A 330 21.85 15.30 -9.76
N TYR A 331 21.80 14.18 -9.05
CA TYR A 331 20.65 13.28 -8.97
C TYR A 331 20.19 13.17 -7.53
N PHE A 332 18.88 13.25 -7.29
CA PHE A 332 18.29 13.13 -5.95
C PHE A 332 17.97 11.67 -5.61
N LEU A 333 18.21 11.26 -4.36
CA LEU A 333 17.98 9.89 -3.90
C LEU A 333 16.51 9.66 -3.53
N LYS A 334 15.99 8.47 -3.81
CA LYS A 334 14.70 8.00 -3.29
C LYS A 334 14.95 7.27 -1.97
N GLY A 335 15.06 8.02 -0.87
CA GLY A 335 15.40 7.45 0.42
C GLY A 335 16.78 6.79 0.39
N LYS A 336 16.85 5.48 0.65
CA LYS A 336 18.08 4.66 0.60
C LYS A 336 18.10 3.84 -0.69
N PRO A 337 18.82 4.26 -1.75
CA PRO A 337 18.89 3.48 -2.98
C PRO A 337 19.69 2.20 -2.78
N GLN A 338 19.40 1.18 -3.58
CA GLN A 338 20.16 -0.07 -3.61
C GLN A 338 21.51 0.13 -4.30
N VAL A 339 22.62 -0.19 -3.65
CA VAL A 339 23.96 -0.04 -4.25
C VAL A 339 24.58 -1.40 -4.47
N TYR A 340 24.75 -1.78 -5.73
CA TYR A 340 25.29 -3.08 -6.11
C TYR A 340 26.75 -2.95 -6.54
N PHE A 341 27.64 -3.67 -5.87
CA PHE A 341 29.05 -3.78 -6.27
C PHE A 341 29.29 -5.11 -6.96
N LYS A 342 29.94 -5.07 -8.12
CA LYS A 342 30.41 -6.29 -8.77
C LYS A 342 31.69 -6.79 -8.10
N THR A 343 31.70 -8.05 -7.67
CA THR A 343 32.88 -8.69 -7.08
C THR A 343 33.86 -9.14 -8.17
N THR A 344 35.05 -9.58 -7.76
CA THR A 344 36.03 -10.17 -8.66
C THR A 344 35.59 -11.52 -9.24
N GLU A 345 34.72 -12.26 -8.54
CA GLU A 345 34.12 -13.49 -9.10
C GLU A 345 33.04 -13.19 -10.15
N GLY A 346 32.55 -11.94 -10.20
CA GLY A 346 31.55 -11.49 -11.16
C GLY A 346 30.13 -11.40 -10.60
N ASP A 347 29.93 -11.82 -9.34
CA ASP A 347 28.68 -11.67 -8.61
C ASP A 347 28.43 -10.21 -8.22
N TYR A 348 27.18 -9.89 -7.87
CA TYR A 348 26.80 -8.62 -7.28
C TYR A 348 26.50 -8.78 -5.80
N ILE A 349 26.95 -7.82 -5.00
CA ILE A 349 26.64 -7.73 -3.57
C ILE A 349 26.02 -6.36 -3.24
N LEU A 350 25.11 -6.34 -2.28
CA LEU A 350 24.50 -5.10 -1.80
C LEU A 350 25.45 -4.36 -0.83
N LYS A 351 25.54 -3.05 -1.00
CA LYS A 351 26.34 -2.10 -0.23
C LYS A 351 25.54 -0.85 0.07
N GLU A 352 26.11 0.03 0.89
CA GLU A 352 25.57 1.36 1.14
C GLU A 352 26.22 2.39 0.20
N ILE A 353 25.56 3.54 0.03
CA ILE A 353 26.13 4.63 -0.78
C ILE A 353 27.45 5.16 -0.21
N SER A 354 27.64 5.08 1.11
CA SER A 354 28.88 5.43 1.81
C SER A 354 30.05 4.50 1.48
N ASP A 355 29.79 3.30 0.94
CA ASP A 355 30.84 2.39 0.47
C ASP A 355 31.40 2.80 -0.90
N ILE A 356 30.76 3.76 -1.60
CA ILE A 356 31.30 4.33 -2.83
C ILE A 356 32.28 5.45 -2.47
N GLU A 357 33.57 5.22 -2.72
CA GLU A 357 34.60 6.22 -2.51
C GLU A 357 34.49 7.35 -3.54
N VAL A 358 34.23 8.56 -3.05
CA VAL A 358 34.16 9.75 -3.88
C VAL A 358 35.52 10.03 -4.54
N ASN A 359 35.51 10.38 -5.83
CA ASN A 359 36.67 10.60 -6.70
C ASN A 359 37.57 9.38 -6.98
N ARG A 360 37.27 8.21 -6.41
CA ARG A 360 37.91 6.95 -6.81
C ARG A 360 37.49 6.59 -8.23
N ALA A 361 38.46 6.09 -9.01
CA ALA A 361 38.20 5.51 -10.32
C ALA A 361 37.65 4.10 -10.19
N TYR A 362 36.48 3.87 -10.77
CA TYR A 362 35.84 2.58 -10.99
C TYR A 362 35.82 2.29 -12.49
N LYS A 363 35.60 1.03 -12.87
CA LYS A 363 35.40 0.68 -14.29
C LYS A 363 34.12 1.34 -14.79
N SER A 364 33.05 1.28 -14.00
CA SER A 364 31.85 2.06 -14.24
C SER A 364 31.05 2.31 -12.96
N VAL A 365 30.28 3.39 -12.98
CA VAL A 365 29.24 3.73 -12.01
C VAL A 365 28.01 4.10 -12.82
N ALA A 366 26.97 3.27 -12.75
CA ALA A 366 25.70 3.46 -13.43
C ALA A 366 24.61 3.86 -12.41
N VAL A 367 23.80 4.87 -12.74
CA VAL A 367 22.74 5.42 -11.90
C VAL A 367 21.38 5.14 -12.53
N TYR A 368 20.46 4.57 -11.76
CA TYR A 368 19.13 4.16 -12.20
C TYR A 368 18.05 4.92 -11.42
N LEU A 369 17.05 5.43 -12.14
CA LEU A 369 15.95 6.23 -11.59
C LEU A 369 14.64 5.43 -11.55
N ASP A 370 13.71 5.80 -10.66
CA ASP A 370 12.36 5.22 -10.62
C ASP A 370 11.47 5.63 -11.81
N LYS A 371 11.76 6.77 -12.43
CA LYS A 371 11.15 7.30 -13.65
C LYS A 371 12.12 8.26 -14.33
N SER A 372 11.77 8.77 -15.50
CA SER A 372 12.63 9.70 -16.23
C SER A 372 12.95 10.95 -15.41
N LEU A 373 14.12 11.53 -15.64
CA LEU A 373 14.53 12.77 -14.98
C LEU A 373 13.55 13.92 -15.23
N SER A 374 12.98 14.00 -16.45
CA SER A 374 11.96 14.99 -16.82
C SER A 374 10.70 14.93 -15.96
N ASN A 375 10.41 13.76 -15.37
CA ASN A 375 9.22 13.50 -14.57
C ASN A 375 9.56 13.48 -13.06
N GLY A 376 10.70 14.08 -12.69
CA GLY A 376 11.18 14.15 -11.31
C GLY A 376 11.74 12.83 -10.78
N GLY A 377 12.32 12.01 -11.67
CA GLY A 377 12.95 10.74 -11.32
C GLY A 377 14.00 10.86 -10.21
N LYS A 378 13.99 9.90 -9.30
CA LYS A 378 14.92 9.80 -8.16
C LYS A 378 15.69 8.49 -8.23
N VAL A 379 16.93 8.52 -7.74
CA VAL A 379 17.83 7.37 -7.74
C VAL A 379 17.27 6.26 -6.86
N VAL A 380 17.08 5.09 -7.45
CA VAL A 380 16.64 3.86 -6.75
C VAL A 380 17.69 2.77 -6.74
N ALA A 381 18.61 2.78 -7.71
CA ALA A 381 19.74 1.86 -7.72
C ALA A 381 21.00 2.51 -8.29
N ILE A 382 22.15 2.02 -7.83
CA ILE A 382 23.48 2.37 -8.32
C ILE A 382 24.24 1.06 -8.54
N VAL A 383 24.90 0.91 -9.69
CA VAL A 383 25.73 -0.28 -9.99
C VAL A 383 27.16 0.17 -10.20
N VAL A 384 28.08 -0.44 -9.44
CA VAL A 384 29.51 -0.12 -9.44
C VAL A 384 30.30 -1.35 -9.90
N GLN A 385 31.20 -1.16 -10.87
CA GLN A 385 32.06 -2.21 -11.45
C GLN A 385 33.54 -1.85 -11.45
#